data_AF-A0A520X7B6-F1
#
_entry.id   AF-A0A520X7B6-F1
#
_cell.length_a   1.000
_cell.length_b   1.000
_cell.length_c   1.000
_cell.angle_alpha   90.00
_cell.angle_beta   90.00
_cell.angle_gamma   90.00
#
_symmetry.space_group_name_H-M   'P 1'
#
loop_
_entity.id
_entity.type
_entity.pdbx_description
1 polymer ?
#
loop_
_entity_poly.entity_id
_entity_poly.type
_entity_poly.pdbx_seq_one_letter_code
_entity_poly.pdbx_strand_id
1 'polypeptide(L)'
;MTQAKSGDTVRIHYTGTLDDGTQFDSSDGRDPLEFALGGGQVIPGFDSAVDGMTVGESKSVTIPPEQAYGERHEQLVQQVPKSALPDDMKPEVGMQLQSQSPDGQVMNLVVTEVEEATITVDANHPLAGQALTFAIELVEIA
;
A
#
# COMPACT_ATOMS: atom_id res chain seq x y z
N MET A 1 4.84 31.88 5.22
CA MET A 1 4.30 30.74 4.47
C MET A 1 4.07 29.64 5.49
N THR A 2 2.86 29.10 5.56
CA THR A 2 2.55 28.01 6.50
C THR A 2 3.16 26.73 5.94
N GLN A 3 3.98 26.07 6.74
CA GLN A 3 4.54 24.76 6.43
C GLN A 3 3.74 23.68 7.15
N ALA A 4 3.55 22.54 6.49
CA ALA A 4 2.96 21.37 7.10
C ALA A 4 3.92 20.82 8.16
N LYS A 5 3.37 20.47 9.32
CA LYS A 5 4.10 19.88 10.45
C LYS A 5 3.25 18.78 11.09
N SER A 6 3.91 17.84 11.75
CA SER A 6 3.21 16.77 12.47
C SER A 6 2.12 17.33 13.42
N GLY A 7 0.94 16.73 13.35
CA GLY A 7 -0.28 17.13 14.06
C GLY A 7 -1.25 17.98 13.24
N ASP A 8 -0.81 18.57 12.13
CA ASP A 8 -1.70 19.31 11.23
C ASP A 8 -2.48 18.34 10.32
N THR A 9 -3.71 18.73 9.97
CA THR A 9 -4.49 18.02 8.96
C THR A 9 -4.17 18.62 7.60
N VAL A 10 -3.65 17.82 6.68
CA VAL A 10 -3.21 18.26 5.36
C VAL A 10 -4.08 17.64 4.27
N ARG A 11 -4.31 18.41 3.22
CA ARG A 11 -4.95 17.95 1.99
C ARG A 11 -3.96 17.97 0.86
N ILE A 12 -3.82 16.84 0.18
CA ILE A 12 -2.82 16.71 -0.88
C ILE A 12 -3.42 16.06 -2.12
N HIS A 13 -2.81 16.36 -3.26
CA HIS A 13 -2.84 15.46 -4.40
C HIS A 13 -1.58 14.62 -4.43
N TYR A 14 -1.73 13.34 -4.75
CA TYR A 14 -0.63 12.45 -5.02
C TYR A 14 -0.85 11.61 -6.28
N THR A 15 0.26 11.16 -6.83
CA THR A 15 0.33 10.13 -7.87
C THR A 15 1.44 9.15 -7.50
N GLY A 16 1.07 7.89 -7.32
CA GLY A 16 1.97 6.79 -7.03
C GLY A 16 2.33 6.02 -8.29
N THR A 17 3.63 5.91 -8.57
CA THR A 17 4.20 5.14 -9.69
C THR A 17 5.23 4.14 -9.18
N LEU A 18 5.26 2.97 -9.81
CA LEU A 18 6.31 1.97 -9.64
C LEU A 18 7.58 2.40 -10.39
N ASP A 19 8.70 1.74 -10.11
CA ASP A 19 10.01 2.01 -10.73
C ASP A 19 10.00 1.79 -12.27
N ASP A 20 9.11 0.92 -12.75
CA ASP A 20 8.89 0.68 -14.18
C ASP A 20 8.05 1.79 -14.87
N GLY A 21 7.59 2.79 -14.12
CA GLY A 21 6.72 3.87 -14.58
C GLY A 21 5.22 3.54 -14.56
N THR A 22 4.84 2.34 -14.12
CA THR A 22 3.44 1.95 -13.98
C THR A 22 2.79 2.73 -12.84
N GLN A 23 1.76 3.51 -13.15
CA GLN A 23 0.93 4.17 -12.14
C GLN A 23 0.08 3.12 -11.44
N PHE A 24 0.23 2.97 -10.12
CA PHE A 24 -0.58 2.06 -9.32
C PHE A 24 -1.73 2.78 -8.60
N ASP A 25 -1.56 4.06 -8.29
CA ASP A 25 -2.60 4.86 -7.65
C ASP A 25 -2.46 6.35 -7.95
N SER A 26 -3.57 7.09 -7.89
CA SER A 26 -3.58 8.54 -8.06
C SER A 26 -4.84 9.17 -7.47
N SER A 27 -4.64 10.33 -6.84
CA SER A 27 -5.73 11.24 -6.47
C SER A 27 -6.09 12.24 -7.58
N ASP A 28 -5.38 12.23 -8.71
CA ASP A 28 -5.68 13.10 -9.84
C ASP A 28 -7.11 12.83 -10.35
N GLY A 29 -7.91 13.90 -10.49
CA GLY A 29 -9.32 13.81 -10.86
C GLY A 29 -10.27 13.36 -9.73
N ARG A 30 -9.81 13.26 -8.48
CA ARG A 30 -10.61 13.00 -7.28
C ARG A 30 -10.43 14.13 -6.25
N ASP A 31 -11.19 14.10 -5.18
CA ASP A 31 -10.95 15.00 -4.04
C ASP A 31 -9.56 14.76 -3.44
N PRO A 32 -8.87 15.83 -2.95
CA PRO A 32 -7.60 15.71 -2.27
C PRO A 32 -7.67 14.72 -1.10
N LEU A 33 -6.62 13.94 -0.91
CA LEU A 33 -6.51 13.06 0.24
C LEU A 33 -6.26 13.91 1.49
N GLU A 34 -7.20 13.86 2.43
CA GLU A 34 -7.08 14.49 3.74
C GLU A 34 -6.58 13.48 4.77
N PHE A 35 -5.48 13.81 5.46
CA PHE A 35 -4.95 12.98 6.54
C PHE A 35 -4.23 13.83 7.59
N ALA A 36 -4.06 13.28 8.80
CA ALA A 36 -3.28 13.93 9.85
C ALA A 36 -1.80 13.59 9.71
N LEU A 37 -0.97 14.62 9.54
CA LEU A 37 0.48 14.48 9.36
C LEU A 37 1.13 13.91 10.63
N GLY A 38 1.87 12.81 10.51
CA GLY A 38 2.45 12.08 11.64
C GLY A 38 1.43 11.29 12.46
N GLY A 39 0.19 11.14 11.97
CA GLY A 39 -0.86 10.35 12.62
C GLY A 39 -0.75 8.84 12.37
N GLY A 40 0.21 8.40 11.54
CA GLY A 40 0.36 6.98 11.17
C GLY A 40 -0.79 6.43 10.33
N GLN A 41 -1.57 7.31 9.71
CA GLN A 41 -2.66 6.92 8.79
C GLN A 41 -2.13 6.59 7.38
N VAL A 42 -0.96 7.13 7.03
CA VAL A 42 -0.26 6.92 5.77
C VAL A 42 1.08 6.24 6.01
N ILE A 43 1.73 5.80 4.93
CA ILE A 43 3.05 5.18 5.02
C ILE A 43 4.11 6.18 5.57
N PRO A 44 5.09 5.74 6.36
CA PRO A 44 6.06 6.62 7.03
C PRO A 44 6.84 7.54 6.09
N GLY A 45 7.21 7.04 4.90
CA GLY A 45 7.93 7.85 3.91
C GLY A 45 7.09 8.99 3.33
N PHE A 46 5.77 8.83 3.36
CA PHE A 46 4.83 9.80 2.82
C PHE A 46 4.55 10.90 3.85
N ASP A 47 4.38 10.54 5.13
CA ASP A 47 4.40 11.49 6.24
C ASP A 47 5.68 12.33 6.24
N SER A 48 6.84 11.68 6.12
CA SER A 48 8.14 12.36 6.08
C SER A 48 8.32 13.23 4.84
N ALA A 49 7.63 12.91 3.75
CA ALA A 49 7.67 13.72 2.55
C ALA A 49 6.82 14.98 2.67
N VAL A 50 5.65 14.91 3.31
CA VAL A 50 4.77 16.08 3.45
C VAL A 50 5.25 17.02 4.57
N ASP A 51 5.98 16.50 5.56
CA ASP A 51 6.60 17.33 6.60
C ASP A 51 7.52 18.41 6.00
N GLY A 52 7.26 19.66 6.39
CA GLY A 52 7.99 20.84 5.92
C GLY A 52 7.55 21.40 4.57
N MET A 53 6.61 20.76 3.85
CA MET A 53 6.06 21.29 2.59
C MET A 53 5.25 22.57 2.81
N THR A 54 5.23 23.45 1.81
CA THR A 54 4.37 24.64 1.80
C THR A 54 3.12 24.44 0.95
N VAL A 55 2.02 25.11 1.30
CA VAL A 55 0.78 25.04 0.51
C VAL A 55 1.04 25.52 -0.93
N GLY A 56 0.68 24.72 -1.91
CA GLY A 56 0.94 24.91 -3.34
C GLY A 56 2.28 24.32 -3.82
N GLU A 57 3.08 23.74 -2.93
CA GLU A 57 4.32 23.08 -3.28
C GLU A 57 4.06 21.66 -3.80
N SER A 58 4.76 21.29 -4.86
CA SER A 58 4.80 19.92 -5.36
C SER A 58 6.21 19.35 -5.28
N LYS A 59 6.32 18.10 -4.86
CA LYS A 59 7.59 17.37 -4.75
C LYS A 59 7.40 15.95 -5.25
N SER A 60 8.46 15.37 -5.77
CA SER A 60 8.52 13.93 -6.05
C SER A 60 9.48 13.28 -5.06
N VAL A 61 9.05 12.18 -4.46
CA VAL A 61 9.84 11.41 -3.49
C VAL A 61 9.77 9.93 -3.86
N THR A 62 10.92 9.27 -3.82
CA THR A 62 10.98 7.81 -3.93
C THR A 62 11.06 7.23 -2.53
N ILE A 63 10.05 6.45 -2.17
CA ILE A 63 9.90 5.82 -0.87
C ILE A 63 10.36 4.36 -1.00
N PRO A 64 11.40 3.93 -0.27
CA PRO A 64 11.83 2.55 -0.26
C PRO A 64 10.76 1.66 0.39
N PRO A 65 10.72 0.34 0.08
CA PRO A 65 9.71 -0.57 0.59
C PRO A 65 9.58 -0.54 2.11
N GLU A 66 10.70 -0.47 2.84
CA GLU A 66 10.76 -0.33 4.31
C GLU A 66 9.99 0.86 4.88
N GLN A 67 9.83 1.95 4.11
CA GLN A 67 9.07 3.15 4.49
C GLN A 67 7.71 3.27 3.79
N ALA A 68 7.37 2.26 2.97
CA ALA A 68 6.10 2.12 2.26
C ALA A 68 5.27 0.97 2.85
N TYR A 69 5.18 -0.16 2.13
CA TYR A 69 4.39 -1.33 2.51
C TYR A 69 5.23 -2.49 3.08
N GLY A 70 6.46 -2.20 3.49
CA GLY A 70 7.42 -3.18 3.98
C GLY A 70 8.10 -3.96 2.87
N GLU A 71 9.05 -4.81 3.27
CA GLU A 71 9.68 -5.77 2.38
C GLU A 71 8.73 -6.94 2.09
N ARG A 72 8.89 -7.54 0.92
CA ARG A 72 8.20 -8.79 0.62
C ARG A 72 8.87 -9.91 1.41
N HIS A 73 8.11 -10.56 2.28
CA HIS A 73 8.58 -11.69 3.06
C HIS A 73 8.17 -12.99 2.36
N GLU A 74 9.15 -13.74 1.87
CA GLU A 74 8.92 -15.06 1.26
C GLU A 74 8.26 -16.04 2.25
N GLN A 75 8.45 -15.83 3.56
CA GLN A 75 7.81 -16.62 4.62
C GLN A 75 6.29 -16.43 4.69
N LEU A 76 5.76 -15.34 4.13
CA LEU A 76 4.32 -15.09 4.01
C LEU A 76 3.73 -15.74 2.76
N VAL A 77 4.57 -16.31 1.88
CA VAL A 77 4.16 -17.13 0.75
C VAL A 77 4.02 -18.57 1.24
N GLN A 78 2.80 -19.10 1.21
CA GLN A 78 2.49 -20.44 1.68
C GLN A 78 1.83 -21.24 0.57
N GLN A 79 2.22 -22.51 0.44
CA GLN A 79 1.47 -23.46 -0.37
C GLN A 79 0.37 -24.09 0.47
N VAL A 80 -0.87 -23.95 0.00
CA VAL A 80 -2.05 -24.51 0.64
C VAL A 80 -2.62 -25.57 -0.29
N PRO A 81 -2.88 -26.80 0.21
CA PRO A 81 -3.54 -27.81 -0.61
C PRO A 81 -4.96 -27.36 -0.94
N LYS A 82 -5.41 -27.59 -2.17
CA LYS A 82 -6.79 -27.23 -2.57
C LYS A 82 -7.85 -27.88 -1.70
N SER A 83 -7.55 -29.03 -1.10
CA SER A 83 -8.43 -29.71 -0.17
C SER A 83 -8.68 -28.95 1.15
N ALA A 84 -7.88 -27.93 1.46
CA ALA A 84 -8.11 -27.04 2.60
C ALA A 84 -9.04 -25.86 2.25
N LEU A 85 -9.27 -25.62 0.96
CA LEU A 85 -10.25 -24.63 0.51
C LEU A 85 -11.66 -25.23 0.57
N PRO A 86 -12.69 -24.39 0.73
CA PRO A 86 -14.08 -24.85 0.63
C PRO A 86 -14.34 -25.50 -0.73
N ASP A 87 -15.05 -26.64 -0.79
CA ASP A 87 -15.33 -27.37 -2.03
C ASP A 87 -16.05 -26.55 -3.12
N ASP A 88 -16.75 -25.48 -2.73
CA ASP A 88 -17.45 -24.57 -3.65
C ASP A 88 -16.52 -23.50 -4.26
N MET A 89 -15.31 -23.36 -3.73
CA MET A 89 -14.34 -22.34 -4.12
C MET A 89 -13.31 -22.90 -5.10
N LYS A 90 -13.30 -22.33 -6.31
CA LYS A 90 -12.24 -22.60 -7.30
C LYS A 90 -11.15 -21.54 -7.15
N PRO A 91 -9.94 -21.90 -6.73
CA PRO A 91 -8.86 -20.93 -6.66
C PRO A 91 -8.42 -20.51 -8.06
N GLU A 92 -8.28 -19.21 -8.26
CA GLU A 92 -7.77 -18.60 -9.49
C GLU A 92 -6.60 -17.69 -9.16
N VAL A 93 -5.63 -17.58 -10.06
CA VAL A 93 -4.52 -16.64 -9.89
C VAL A 93 -5.06 -15.21 -9.83
N GLY A 94 -4.63 -14.44 -8.83
CA GLY A 94 -5.14 -13.12 -8.50
C GLY A 94 -6.32 -13.11 -7.54
N MET A 95 -6.88 -14.27 -7.17
CA MET A 95 -7.98 -14.35 -6.21
C MET A 95 -7.53 -13.91 -4.82
N GLN A 96 -8.29 -13.01 -4.21
CA GLN A 96 -8.05 -12.56 -2.83
C GLN A 96 -8.82 -13.46 -1.86
N LEU A 97 -8.11 -14.01 -0.89
CA LEU A 97 -8.61 -14.89 0.15
C LEU A 97 -8.48 -14.20 1.50
N GLN A 98 -9.51 -14.24 2.32
CA GLN A 98 -9.40 -13.79 3.71
C GLN A 98 -9.09 -15.00 4.59
N SER A 99 -7.94 -14.96 5.27
CA SER A 99 -7.58 -15.93 6.29
C SER A 99 -7.58 -15.27 7.66
N GLN A 100 -8.07 -15.97 8.67
CA GLN A 100 -7.96 -15.53 10.05
C GLN A 100 -6.70 -16.13 10.65
N SER A 101 -5.76 -15.27 11.04
CA SER A 101 -4.61 -15.65 11.83
C SER A 101 -5.04 -16.17 13.21
N PRO A 102 -4.22 -16.98 13.88
CA PRO A 102 -4.50 -17.46 15.24
C PRO A 102 -4.76 -16.35 16.27
N ASP A 103 -4.27 -15.14 15.99
CA ASP A 103 -4.45 -13.93 16.80
C ASP A 103 -5.80 -13.21 16.54
N GLY A 104 -6.64 -13.73 15.65
CA GLY A 104 -7.93 -13.14 15.27
C GLY A 104 -7.83 -12.00 14.23
N GLN A 105 -6.63 -11.69 13.75
CA GLN A 105 -6.43 -10.74 12.66
C GLN A 105 -6.81 -11.38 11.32
N VAL A 106 -7.62 -10.68 10.53
CA VAL A 106 -7.94 -11.08 9.16
C VAL A 106 -6.79 -10.63 8.25
N MET A 107 -6.08 -11.59 7.67
CA MET A 107 -5.08 -11.35 6.64
C MET A 107 -5.69 -11.59 5.26
N ASN A 108 -5.44 -10.65 4.35
CA ASN A 108 -5.76 -10.83 2.94
C ASN A 108 -4.59 -11.54 2.26
N LEU A 109 -4.85 -12.73 1.75
CA LEU A 109 -3.97 -13.55 0.95
C LEU A 109 -4.30 -13.35 -0.53
N VAL A 110 -3.32 -13.39 -1.41
CA VAL A 110 -3.53 -13.39 -2.86
C VAL A 110 -3.00 -14.68 -3.44
N VAL A 111 -3.82 -15.38 -4.23
CA VAL A 111 -3.37 -16.56 -4.94
C VAL A 111 -2.42 -16.13 -6.05
N THR A 112 -1.14 -16.47 -5.94
CA THR A 112 -0.13 -16.15 -6.96
C THR A 112 0.03 -17.25 -7.99
N GLU A 113 -0.28 -18.50 -7.60
CA GLU A 113 -0.15 -19.66 -8.46
C GLU A 113 -1.20 -20.72 -8.11
N VAL A 114 -1.70 -21.41 -9.13
CA VAL A 114 -2.66 -22.50 -8.98
C VAL A 114 -2.12 -23.71 -9.74
N GLU A 115 -1.74 -24.75 -9.00
CA GLU A 115 -1.31 -26.04 -9.57
C GLU A 115 -2.49 -27.03 -9.59
N GLU A 116 -2.27 -28.29 -9.97
CA GLU A 116 -3.35 -29.29 -10.01
C GLU A 116 -3.89 -29.62 -8.60
N ALA A 117 -3.02 -29.84 -7.62
CA ALA A 117 -3.36 -30.26 -6.25
C ALA A 117 -3.18 -29.16 -5.17
N THR A 118 -2.35 -28.17 -5.43
CA THR A 118 -1.93 -27.12 -4.49
C THR A 118 -2.17 -25.73 -5.07
N ILE A 119 -2.24 -24.74 -4.20
CA ILE A 119 -2.19 -23.33 -4.57
C ILE A 119 -1.14 -22.60 -3.77
N THR A 120 -0.53 -21.59 -4.36
CA THR A 120 0.40 -20.70 -3.68
C THR A 120 -0.36 -19.43 -3.31
N VAL A 121 -0.44 -19.16 -2.02
CA VAL A 121 -1.04 -17.93 -1.47
C VAL A 121 0.05 -17.04 -0.92
N ASP A 122 -0.04 -15.74 -1.20
CA ASP A 122 0.90 -14.72 -0.75
C ASP A 122 0.17 -13.77 0.20
N ALA A 123 0.63 -13.69 1.46
CA ALA A 123 0.06 -12.80 2.48
C ALA A 123 0.71 -11.40 2.50
N ASN A 124 1.64 -11.12 1.59
CA ASN A 124 2.26 -9.80 1.50
C ASN A 124 1.27 -8.78 0.91
N HIS A 125 1.47 -7.51 1.26
CA HIS A 125 0.81 -6.42 0.55
C HIS A 125 1.19 -6.47 -0.94
N PRO A 126 0.28 -6.19 -1.89
CA PRO A 126 0.59 -6.26 -3.33
C PRO A 126 1.74 -5.35 -3.78
N LEU A 127 2.01 -4.29 -3.01
CA LEU A 127 3.10 -3.32 -3.23
C LEU A 127 4.33 -3.56 -2.31
N ALA A 128 4.33 -4.62 -1.49
CA ALA A 128 5.46 -4.94 -0.63
C ALA A 128 6.71 -5.31 -1.44
N GLY A 129 7.87 -4.87 -0.98
CA GLY A 129 9.15 -5.09 -1.65
C GLY A 129 9.40 -4.21 -2.87
N GLN A 130 8.47 -3.34 -3.26
CA GLN A 130 8.64 -2.41 -4.38
C GLN A 130 8.95 -1.00 -3.86
N ALA A 131 9.91 -0.33 -4.50
CA ALA A 131 10.14 1.10 -4.30
C ALA A 131 9.02 1.88 -4.99
N LEU A 132 8.39 2.79 -4.26
CA LEU A 132 7.25 3.56 -4.77
C LEU A 132 7.65 5.01 -4.93
N THR A 133 7.48 5.56 -6.12
CA THR A 133 7.67 6.98 -6.37
C THR A 133 6.34 7.69 -6.24
N PHE A 134 6.29 8.71 -5.39
CA PHE A 134 5.10 9.53 -5.18
C PHE A 134 5.41 10.96 -5.59
N ALA A 135 4.65 11.46 -6.56
CA ALA A 135 4.52 12.89 -6.81
C ALA A 135 3.43 13.42 -5.90
N ILE A 136 3.75 14.32 -4.97
CA ILE A 136 2.86 14.86 -3.95
C ILE A 136 2.76 16.37 -4.17
N GLU A 137 1.56 16.92 -4.09
CA GLU A 137 1.24 18.33 -4.13
C GLU A 137 0.40 18.69 -2.91
N LEU A 138 0.89 19.63 -2.09
CA LEU A 138 0.17 20.10 -0.92
C LEU A 138 -0.86 21.14 -1.32
N VAL A 139 -2.15 20.81 -1.19
CA VAL A 139 -3.27 21.67 -1.59
C VAL A 139 -3.67 22.62 -0.46
N GLU A 140 -3.75 22.12 0.77
CA GLU A 140 -4.21 22.89 1.93
C GLU A 140 -3.68 22.30 3.24
N ILE A 141 -3.51 23.16 4.25
CA ILE A 141 -3.28 22.78 5.64
C ILE A 141 -4.46 23.37 6.44
N ALA A 142 -5.20 22.52 7.14
CA ALA A 142 -6.40 22.88 7.92
C ALA A 142 -6.05 23.35 9.34
#